data_AF-A0A655AJD3-F1
#
_entry.id   AF-A0A655AJD3-F1
#
_cell.length_a   1.000
_cell.length_b   1.000
_cell.length_c   1.000
_cell.angle_alpha   90.00
_cell.angle_beta   90.00
_cell.angle_gamma   90.00
#
_symmetry.space_group_name_H-M   'P 1'
#
loop_
_entity.id
_entity.type
_entity.pdbx_description
1 polymer ?
#
loop_
_entity_poly.entity_id
_entity_poly.type
_entity_poly.pdbx_seq_one_letter_code
_entity_poly.pdbx_strand_id
1 'polypeptide(L)'
;MSGLKTEPALDVLAGWLASRIEGPVRRAVGELKVELVRNSETIVLSRPQEGITATLTRTGKPDALVPLARRVTGECLAEDLRRLDPDEIYCAALEGIKKVQYR
;
A
#
# COMPACT_ATOMS: atom_id res chain seq x y z
N MET A 1 -5.03 5.68 -3.24
CA MET A 1 -5.26 4.41 -2.51
C MET A 1 -6.40 4.56 -1.53
N SER A 2 -7.06 3.45 -1.19
CA SER A 2 -8.18 3.39 -0.25
C SER A 2 -8.18 2.10 0.58
N GLY A 3 -9.01 2.11 1.61
CA GLY A 3 -9.21 1.05 2.60
C GLY A 3 -9.90 1.61 3.84
N LEU A 4 -10.00 0.84 4.92
CA LEU A 4 -10.77 1.24 6.10
C LEU A 4 -10.14 2.44 6.81
N LYS A 5 -10.96 3.27 7.46
CA LYS A 5 -10.46 4.43 8.24
C LYS A 5 -9.60 4.02 9.44
N THR A 6 -9.85 2.84 9.99
CA THR A 6 -9.21 2.31 11.19
C THR A 6 -7.89 1.58 10.91
N GLU A 7 -7.38 1.64 9.68
CA GLU A 7 -6.16 0.94 9.27
C GLU A 7 -5.00 1.93 9.06
N PRO A 8 -4.24 2.28 10.13
CA PRO A 8 -3.13 3.22 10.04
C PRO A 8 -1.98 2.70 9.16
N ALA A 9 -1.88 1.38 8.96
CA ALA A 9 -0.92 0.79 8.03
C ALA A 9 -1.10 1.33 6.60
N LEU A 10 -2.32 1.71 6.20
CA LEU A 10 -2.58 2.32 4.90
C LEU A 10 -2.08 3.76 4.81
N ASP A 11 -2.01 4.48 5.93
CA ASP A 11 -1.43 5.83 5.97
C ASP A 11 0.09 5.75 5.86
N VAL A 12 0.72 4.77 6.54
CA VAL A 12 2.14 4.49 6.39
C VAL A 12 2.47 4.08 4.95
N LEU A 13 1.66 3.20 4.34
CA LEU A 13 1.83 2.82 2.94
C LEU A 13 1.68 4.03 1.99
N ALA A 14 0.71 4.91 2.25
CA ALA A 14 0.53 6.14 1.48
C ALA A 14 1.76 7.06 1.58
N GLY A 15 2.30 7.23 2.79
CA GLY A 15 3.52 8.00 3.03
C GLY A 15 4.73 7.37 2.34
N TRP A 16 4.87 6.05 2.40
CA TRP A 16 5.92 5.34 1.67
C TRP A 16 5.81 5.57 0.16
N LEU A 17 4.61 5.43 -0.44
CA LEU A 17 4.40 5.73 -1.85
C LEU A 17 4.78 7.18 -2.18
N ALA A 18 4.39 8.14 -1.34
CA ALA A 18 4.69 9.56 -1.54
C ALA A 18 6.19 9.89 -1.41
N SER A 19 6.97 9.02 -0.75
CA SER A 19 8.43 9.11 -0.71
C SER A 19 9.12 8.52 -1.93
N ARG A 20 8.44 7.63 -2.68
CA ARG A 20 9.03 6.84 -3.78
C ARG A 20 8.62 7.28 -5.18
N ILE A 21 7.50 7.99 -5.31
CA ILE A 21 6.97 8.40 -6.62
C ILE A 21 7.01 9.91 -6.79
N GLU A 22 7.27 10.34 -8.02
CA GLU A 22 7.09 11.72 -8.45
C GLU A 22 5.62 11.92 -8.84
N GLY A 23 4.77 12.23 -7.86
CA GLY A 23 3.35 12.46 -8.10
C GLY A 23 2.51 12.56 -6.83
N PRO A 24 1.26 13.04 -6.95
CA PRO A 24 0.37 13.16 -5.81
C PRO A 24 -0.11 11.78 -5.34
N VAL A 25 -0.02 11.52 -4.04
CA VAL A 25 -0.65 10.36 -3.40
C VAL A 25 -1.91 10.81 -2.69
N ARG A 26 -3.04 10.16 -3.01
CA ARG A 26 -4.33 10.41 -2.38
C ARG A 26 -4.77 9.22 -1.53
N ARG A 27 -5.21 9.48 -0.31
CA ARG A 27 -5.79 8.52 0.62
C ARG A 27 -7.26 8.85 0.85
N ALA A 28 -8.14 7.86 0.63
CA ALA A 28 -9.58 7.99 0.84
C ALA A 28 -10.14 6.74 1.53
N VAL A 29 -11.21 6.86 2.32
CA VAL A 29 -11.90 5.70 2.91
C VAL A 29 -12.69 4.95 1.84
N GLY A 30 -12.60 3.61 1.81
CA GLY A 30 -13.31 2.79 0.84
C GLY A 30 -12.78 1.36 0.76
N GLU A 31 -12.98 0.72 -0.39
CA GLU A 31 -12.44 -0.61 -0.66
C GLU A 31 -10.91 -0.63 -0.61
N LEU A 32 -10.34 -1.76 -0.20
CA LEU A 32 -8.89 -1.95 -0.12
C LEU A 32 -8.29 -2.05 -1.52
N LYS A 33 -7.69 -0.94 -1.98
CA LYS A 33 -7.02 -0.87 -3.27
C LYS A 33 -5.94 0.20 -3.34
N VAL A 34 -4.98 -0.04 -4.24
CA VAL A 34 -4.02 0.95 -4.72
C VAL A 34 -4.19 1.09 -6.23
N GLU A 35 -4.24 2.32 -6.70
CA GLU A 35 -4.38 2.65 -8.12
C GLU A 35 -3.26 3.61 -8.50
N LEU A 36 -2.56 3.29 -9.57
CA LEU A 36 -1.51 4.09 -10.17
C LEU A 36 -1.93 4.46 -11.58
N VAL A 37 -2.17 5.75 -11.81
CA VAL A 37 -2.53 6.30 -13.11
C VAL A 37 -1.29 6.92 -13.73
N ARG A 38 -0.95 6.48 -14.94
CA ARG A 38 0.08 7.05 -15.81
C ARG A 38 -0.57 7.45 -17.13
N ASN A 39 0.11 8.28 -17.91
CA ASN A 39 -0.39 8.73 -19.21
C ASN A 39 -0.69 7.56 -20.17
N SER A 40 0.04 6.44 -20.05
CA SER A 40 -0.09 5.28 -20.92
C SER A 40 -0.91 4.12 -20.34
N GLU A 41 -1.04 4.03 -19.01
CA GLU A 41 -1.69 2.89 -18.37
C GLU A 41 -2.24 3.25 -16.99
N THR A 42 -3.31 2.56 -16.60
CA THR A 42 -3.74 2.47 -15.20
C THR A 42 -3.43 1.07 -14.68
N ILE A 43 -2.84 1.01 -13.49
CA ILE A 43 -2.56 -0.22 -12.76
C ILE A 43 -3.34 -0.18 -11.45
N VAL A 44 -4.17 -1.20 -11.21
CA VAL A 44 -4.94 -1.33 -9.98
C VAL A 44 -4.56 -2.64 -9.30
N LEU A 45 -4.22 -2.58 -8.02
CA LEU A 45 -4.14 -3.73 -7.14
C LEU A 45 -5.25 -3.60 -6.11
N SER A 46 -6.23 -4.50 -6.14
CA SER A 46 -7.33 -4.56 -5.17
C SER A 46 -7.35 -5.90 -4.48
N ARG A 47 -7.78 -5.94 -3.23
CA ARG A 47 -7.96 -7.18 -2.48
C ARG A 47 -9.23 -7.05 -1.64
N PRO A 48 -10.10 -8.08 -1.60
CA PRO A 48 -11.17 -8.10 -0.61
C PRO A 48 -10.58 -7.91 0.79
N GLN A 49 -11.30 -7.20 1.66
CA GLN A 49 -10.78 -6.82 2.97
C GLN A 49 -10.21 -8.03 3.72
N GLU A 50 -11.00 -9.10 3.87
CA GLU A 50 -10.56 -10.35 4.52
C GLU A 50 -10.02 -11.41 3.53
N GLY A 51 -9.78 -11.01 2.27
CA GLY A 51 -9.25 -11.90 1.24
C GLY A 51 -7.74 -12.10 1.35
N ILE A 52 -7.27 -13.24 0.84
CA ILE A 52 -5.85 -13.60 0.73
C ILE A 52 -5.31 -13.52 -0.70
N THR A 53 -6.18 -13.22 -1.67
CA THR A 53 -5.82 -13.11 -3.09
C THR A 53 -6.21 -11.73 -3.58
N ALA A 54 -5.24 -10.99 -4.13
CA ALA A 54 -5.45 -9.71 -4.76
C ALA A 54 -5.64 -9.88 -6.27
N THR A 55 -6.36 -8.95 -6.88
CA THR A 55 -6.50 -8.81 -8.33
C THR A 55 -5.62 -7.66 -8.80
N LEU A 56 -4.73 -7.94 -9.75
CA LEU A 56 -3.93 -6.96 -10.45
C LEU A 56 -4.53 -6.72 -11.84
N THR A 57 -5.08 -5.54 -12.04
CA THR A 57 -5.64 -5.09 -13.33
C THR A 57 -4.69 -4.09 -13.98
N ARG A 58 -4.47 -4.23 -15.28
CA ARG A 58 -3.67 -3.29 -16.09
C ARG A 58 -4.36 -3.00 -17.41
N THR A 59 -4.33 -1.75 -17.84
CA THR A 59 -4.88 -1.36 -19.16
C THR A 59 -4.35 -2.26 -20.28
N GLY A 60 -5.27 -2.86 -21.04
CA GLY A 60 -4.94 -3.71 -22.19
C GLY A 60 -4.38 -5.11 -21.84
N LYS A 61 -4.42 -5.53 -20.58
CA LYS A 61 -4.01 -6.88 -20.16
C LYS A 61 -5.15 -7.58 -19.39
N PRO A 62 -5.24 -8.91 -19.47
CA PRO A 62 -6.11 -9.68 -18.59
C PRO A 62 -5.74 -9.48 -17.13
N ASP A 63 -6.73 -9.62 -16.25
CA ASP A 63 -6.51 -9.60 -14.81
C ASP A 63 -5.60 -10.75 -14.36
N ALA A 64 -4.69 -10.46 -13.43
CA ALA A 64 -3.84 -11.45 -12.79
C ALA A 64 -4.21 -11.59 -11.31
N LEU A 65 -4.25 -12.83 -10.82
CA LEU A 65 -4.44 -13.11 -9.40
C LEU A 65 -3.08 -13.20 -8.70
N VAL A 66 -2.92 -12.45 -7.62
CA VAL A 66 -1.69 -12.38 -6.83
C VAL A 66 -1.98 -12.89 -5.42
N PRO A 67 -1.38 -14.01 -5.00
CA PRO A 67 -1.44 -14.43 -3.60
C PRO A 67 -0.83 -13.35 -2.71
N LEU A 68 -1.63 -12.82 -1.79
CA LEU A 68 -1.24 -11.78 -0.85
C LEU A 68 -1.78 -12.16 0.53
N ALA A 69 -1.25 -13.26 1.06
CA ALA A 69 -1.65 -13.84 2.33
C ALA A 69 -1.41 -12.86 3.49
N ARG A 70 -2.28 -12.92 4.50
CA ARG A 70 -2.07 -12.20 5.75
C ARG A 70 -1.03 -12.95 6.59
N ARG A 71 -0.02 -12.24 7.06
CA ARG A 71 0.97 -12.76 8.01
C ARG A 71 0.47 -12.55 9.43
N VAL A 72 0.78 -13.47 10.33
CA VAL A 72 0.42 -13.32 11.74
C VAL A 72 1.36 -12.32 12.41
N THR A 73 0.85 -11.55 13.38
CA THR A 73 1.62 -10.49 14.05
C THR A 73 2.93 -11.01 14.65
N GLY A 74 2.93 -12.24 15.19
CA GLY A 74 4.14 -12.85 15.76
C GLY A 74 5.25 -13.09 14.73
N GLU A 75 4.90 -13.47 13.50
CA GLU A 75 5.88 -13.66 12.41
C GLU A 75 6.48 -12.33 11.97
N CYS A 76 5.64 -11.30 11.80
CA CYS A 76 6.11 -9.96 11.46
C CYS A 76 7.05 -9.42 12.54
N LEU A 77 6.69 -9.56 13.82
CA LEU A 77 7.51 -9.08 14.93
C LEU A 77 8.83 -9.84 15.05
N ALA A 78 8.80 -11.17 14.90
CA ALA A 78 10.03 -11.97 14.91
C ALA A 78 10.96 -11.57 13.75
N GLU A 79 10.40 -11.20 12.60
CA GLU A 79 11.17 -10.68 11.47
C GLU A 79 11.84 -9.34 11.79
N ASP A 80 11.11 -8.37 12.35
CA ASP A 80 11.64 -7.06 12.73
C ASP A 80 12.74 -7.17 13.80
N LEU A 81 12.55 -8.04 14.81
CA LEU A 81 13.53 -8.26 15.88
C LEU A 81 14.85 -8.89 15.39
N ARG A 82 14.88 -9.52 14.21
CA ARG A 82 16.13 -10.04 13.64
C ARG A 82 17.07 -8.94 13.15
N ARG A 83 16.58 -7.72 12.95
CA ARG A 83 17.39 -6.59 12.47
C ARG A 83 16.98 -5.29 13.15
N LEU A 84 17.62 -5.02 14.29
CA LEU A 84 17.39 -3.86 15.15
C LEU A 84 18.12 -2.58 14.69
N ASP A 85 18.55 -2.52 13.44
CA ASP A 85 19.12 -1.30 12.86
C ASP A 85 18.02 -0.26 12.60
N PRO A 86 18.36 1.03 12.45
CA PRO A 86 17.40 2.05 12.07
C PRO A 86 16.63 1.67 10.79
N ASP A 87 15.30 1.79 10.86
CA ASP A 87 14.44 1.56 9.70
C ASP A 87 14.25 2.87 8.90
N GLU A 88 15.18 3.10 7.97
CA GLU A 88 15.12 4.24 7.04
C GLU A 88 13.88 4.21 6.14
N ILE A 89 13.34 3.03 5.82
CA ILE A 89 12.15 2.90 4.98
C ILE A 89 10.93 3.36 5.75
N TYR A 90 10.79 2.95 7.00
CA TYR A 90 9.71 3.40 7.87
C TYR A 90 9.84 4.89 8.18
N CYS A 91 11.05 5.39 8.44
CA CYS A 91 11.32 6.83 8.61
C CYS A 91 10.83 7.64 7.39
N ALA A 92 11.28 7.26 6.18
CA ALA A 92 10.87 7.92 4.95
C ALA A 92 9.35 7.83 4.71
N ALA A 93 8.72 6.72 5.09
CA ALA A 93 7.28 6.57 5.02
C ALA A 93 6.56 7.57 5.94
N LEU A 94 7.00 7.69 7.20
CA LEU A 94 6.44 8.65 8.16
C LEU A 94 6.63 10.10 7.72
N GLU A 95 7.79 10.45 7.17
CA GLU A 95 8.02 11.78 6.61
C GLU A 95 7.11 12.04 5.40
N GLY A 96 6.93 11.02 4.56
CA GLY A 96 6.09 11.06 3.37
C GLY A 96 4.60 11.26 3.66
N ILE A 97 4.11 10.89 4.86
CA ILE A 97 2.71 11.13 5.27
C ILE A 97 2.31 12.60 5.10
N LYS A 98 3.23 13.54 5.35
CA LYS A 98 2.98 14.99 5.20
C LYS A 98 2.67 15.41 3.76
N LYS A 99 3.03 14.57 2.77
CA LYS A 99 2.80 14.80 1.34
C LYS A 99 1.50 14.13 0.85
N VAL A 100 0.82 13.36 1.69
CA VAL A 100 -0.39 12.62 1.33
C VAL A 100 -1.61 13.55 1.38
N GLN A 101 -2.43 13.49 0.34
CA GLN A 101 -3.70 14.20 0.27
C GLN A 101 -4.81 13.31 0.83
N TYR A 102 -5.49 13.78 1.88
CA TYR A 102 -6.58 13.06 2.52
C TYR A 102 -7.93 13.56 2.00
N ARG A 103 -8.84 12.62 1.70
CA ARG A 103 -10.20 12.90 1.26
C ARG A 103 -11.23 12.09 2.04
#